data_AF-A0A539E346-F1
#
_entry.id   AF-A0A539E346-F1
#
_cell.length_a   1.000
_cell.length_b   1.000
_cell.length_c   1.000
_cell.angle_alpha   90.00
_cell.angle_beta   90.00
_cell.angle_gamma   90.00
#
_symmetry.space_group_name_H-M   'P 1'
#
loop_
_entity.id
_entity.type
_entity.pdbx_description
1 polymer ?
#
loop_
_entity_poly.entity_id
_entity_poly.type
_entity_poly.pdbx_seq_one_letter_code
_entity_poly.pdbx_strand_id
1 'polypeptide(L)'
;MRAFVWLFTTLLSLLIVVPSHAAEDKAKSSVDKSNAATNAAVVKKIAPEISEQSKRAADEGLHYLREHQAADGSWSNSVGITGLAVRAFLESHRGYNETDGPFIQKPIKFILSQVRENGAISESIQNENYNTAVAITALQATGNPDYQKVIKNGQDFLKKHQIDEGEEYTRDHRYYGGIGYGGDERPDLSNQYLALEALKATAVDPKDPVWEKALLFVNRSQNRSESNDQSWAANDGGFIYMPGNSP
;
A
#
# COMPACT_ATOMS: atom_id res chain seq x y z
N MET A 1 -29.47 -0.23 -0.13
CA MET A 1 -28.02 0.01 -0.21
C MET A 1 -27.32 -1.32 0.03
N ARG A 2 -26.71 -1.90 -1.01
CA ARG A 2 -25.94 -3.15 -0.90
C ARG A 2 -24.46 -2.77 -0.90
N ALA A 3 -23.75 -3.07 0.18
CA ALA A 3 -22.31 -2.90 0.29
C ALA A 3 -21.62 -3.92 -0.61
N PHE A 4 -20.84 -3.43 -1.57
CA PHE A 4 -19.93 -4.22 -2.39
C PHE A 4 -18.58 -4.27 -1.67
N VAL A 5 -18.20 -5.44 -1.16
CA VAL A 5 -16.87 -5.70 -0.61
C VAL A 5 -16.07 -6.39 -1.71
N TRP A 6 -15.03 -5.74 -2.21
CA TRP A 6 -14.03 -6.36 -3.09
C TRP A 6 -12.88 -6.88 -2.23
N LEU A 7 -12.70 -8.20 -2.21
CA LEU A 7 -11.52 -8.87 -1.67
C LEU A 7 -10.44 -8.91 -2.76
N PHE A 8 -9.34 -8.19 -2.58
CA PHE A 8 -8.10 -8.44 -3.33
C PHE A 8 -7.16 -9.25 -2.44
N THR A 9 -6.88 -10.49 -2.84
CA THR A 9 -5.82 -11.31 -2.26
C THR A 9 -4.51 -11.03 -2.98
N THR A 10 -3.62 -10.27 -2.36
CA THR A 10 -2.18 -10.23 -2.71
C THR A 10 -1.41 -11.05 -1.68
N LEU A 11 -0.80 -12.16 -2.12
CA LEU A 11 0.17 -12.89 -1.31
C LEU A 11 1.44 -12.05 -1.17
N LEU A 12 1.75 -11.64 0.06
CA LEU A 12 3.05 -11.05 0.40
C LEU A 12 3.72 -11.91 1.48
N SER A 13 4.75 -12.66 1.10
CA SER A 13 5.56 -13.45 2.00
C SER A 13 6.49 -12.53 2.80
N LEU A 14 6.28 -12.40 4.11
CA LEU A 14 7.26 -11.81 5.03
C LEU A 14 8.35 -12.83 5.36
N LEU A 15 9.62 -12.46 5.15
CA LEU A 15 10.77 -13.14 5.77
C LEU A 15 11.39 -12.18 6.79
N ILE A 16 11.13 -12.45 8.07
CA ILE A 16 11.84 -11.85 9.20
C ILE A 16 13.04 -12.76 9.51
N VAL A 17 14.26 -12.22 9.45
CA VAL A 17 15.47 -12.94 9.86
C VAL A 17 15.77 -12.63 11.32
N VAL A 18 15.66 -13.63 12.20
CA VAL A 18 16.19 -13.64 13.57
C VAL A 18 17.43 -14.53 13.58
N PRO A 19 18.57 -14.14 14.21
CA PRO A 19 19.78 -14.97 14.18
C PRO A 19 19.83 -15.94 15.37
N SER A 20 20.01 -17.25 15.13
CA SER A 20 20.50 -18.22 16.15
C SER A 20 20.71 -19.67 15.66
N HIS A 21 21.95 -20.16 15.83
CA HIS A 21 22.46 -21.53 16.05
C HIS A 21 22.38 -22.64 14.96
N ALA A 22 23.57 -23.08 14.55
CA ALA A 22 23.93 -23.96 13.42
C ALA A 22 23.37 -25.41 13.39
N ALA A 23 22.56 -25.82 14.37
CA ALA A 23 21.88 -27.12 14.35
C ALA A 23 20.49 -27.04 13.67
N GLU A 24 19.87 -25.87 13.62
CA GLU A 24 18.63 -25.62 12.86
C GLU A 24 18.88 -25.51 11.35
N ASP A 25 20.09 -25.15 10.92
CA ASP A 25 20.41 -24.85 9.51
C ASP A 25 20.23 -26.04 8.57
N LYS A 26 20.44 -27.28 9.05
CA LYS A 26 20.24 -28.48 8.22
C LYS A 26 18.76 -28.84 8.04
N ALA A 27 17.92 -28.56 9.04
CA ALA A 27 16.47 -28.77 8.97
C ALA A 27 15.76 -27.64 8.23
N LYS A 28 16.19 -26.38 8.40
CA LYS A 28 15.76 -25.24 7.59
C LYS A 28 16.18 -25.42 6.12
N SER A 29 17.40 -25.87 5.83
CA SER A 29 17.86 -26.14 4.46
C SER A 29 17.03 -27.20 3.72
N SER A 30 16.47 -28.20 4.40
CA SER A 30 15.66 -29.23 3.73
C SER A 30 14.22 -28.76 3.54
N VAL A 31 13.67 -28.06 4.53
CA VAL A 31 12.33 -27.43 4.48
C VAL A 31 12.29 -26.25 3.50
N ASP A 32 13.34 -25.44 3.39
CA ASP A 32 13.45 -24.35 2.43
C ASP A 32 13.62 -24.86 1.01
N LYS A 33 14.33 -25.98 0.80
CA LYS A 33 14.42 -26.61 -0.52
C LYS A 33 13.12 -27.30 -0.91
N SER A 34 12.39 -27.91 0.04
CA SER A 34 11.05 -28.45 -0.23
C SER A 34 10.04 -27.34 -0.45
N ASN A 35 10.08 -26.24 0.30
CA ASN A 35 9.19 -25.09 0.11
C ASN A 35 9.53 -24.30 -1.15
N ALA A 36 10.79 -24.19 -1.54
CA ALA A 36 11.20 -23.61 -2.82
C ALA A 36 10.80 -24.49 -4.01
N ALA A 37 10.91 -25.82 -3.89
CA ALA A 37 10.42 -26.75 -4.92
C ALA A 37 8.88 -26.77 -4.99
N THR A 38 8.20 -26.62 -3.85
CA THR A 38 6.73 -26.52 -3.78
C THR A 38 6.26 -25.16 -4.31
N ASN A 39 6.96 -24.07 -4.03
CA ASN A 39 6.67 -22.74 -4.58
C ASN A 39 7.00 -22.66 -6.08
N ALA A 40 8.08 -23.29 -6.55
CA ALA A 40 8.38 -23.41 -7.97
C ALA A 40 7.35 -24.28 -8.72
N ALA A 41 6.77 -25.29 -8.07
CA ALA A 41 5.67 -26.09 -8.60
C ALA A 41 4.31 -25.39 -8.56
N VAL A 42 4.11 -24.44 -7.62
CA VAL A 42 2.90 -23.59 -7.51
C VAL A 42 2.95 -22.38 -8.45
N VAL A 43 4.12 -21.96 -8.93
CA VAL A 43 4.23 -21.19 -10.19
C VAL A 43 4.00 -22.13 -11.37
N LYS A 44 2.83 -22.79 -11.36
CA LYS A 44 2.27 -23.41 -12.54
C LYS A 44 2.12 -22.28 -13.55
N LYS A 45 2.93 -22.29 -14.62
CA LYS A 45 2.80 -21.33 -15.72
C LYS A 45 1.32 -21.26 -16.08
N ILE A 46 0.70 -20.11 -15.81
CA ILE A 46 -0.73 -19.89 -16.05
C ILE A 46 -0.99 -20.33 -17.49
N ALA A 47 -2.01 -21.16 -17.70
CA ALA A 47 -2.32 -21.70 -19.01
C ALA A 47 -2.43 -20.53 -20.01
N PRO A 48 -1.85 -20.63 -21.23
CA PRO A 48 -1.83 -19.53 -22.18
C PRO A 48 -3.22 -18.92 -22.42
N GLU A 49 -4.26 -19.75 -22.41
CA GLU A 49 -5.65 -19.34 -22.58
C GLU A 49 -6.11 -18.41 -21.44
N ILE A 50 -5.78 -18.74 -20.19
CA ILE A 50 -6.12 -17.94 -19.01
C ILE A 50 -5.34 -16.61 -19.04
N SER A 51 -4.08 -16.64 -19.47
CA SER A 51 -3.27 -15.43 -19.64
C SER A 51 -3.88 -14.49 -20.66
N GLU A 52 -4.27 -14.99 -21.83
CA GLU A 52 -4.91 -14.18 -22.88
C GLU A 52 -6.30 -13.69 -22.49
N GLN A 53 -7.09 -14.48 -21.76
CA GLN A 53 -8.36 -14.03 -21.19
C GLN A 53 -8.15 -12.89 -20.19
N SER A 54 -7.13 -13.00 -19.33
CA SER A 54 -6.81 -11.97 -18.34
C SER A 54 -6.37 -10.65 -19.00
N LYS A 55 -5.57 -10.72 -20.06
CA LYS A 55 -5.17 -9.54 -20.84
C LYS A 55 -6.35 -8.85 -21.52
N ARG A 56 -7.28 -9.62 -22.11
CA ARG A 56 -8.50 -9.07 -22.70
C ARG A 56 -9.37 -8.37 -21.67
N ALA A 57 -9.57 -8.99 -20.51
CA ALA A 57 -10.32 -8.37 -19.41
C ALA A 57 -9.65 -7.08 -18.91
N ALA A 58 -8.32 -7.05 -18.83
CA ALA A 58 -7.57 -5.84 -18.50
C ALA A 58 -7.78 -4.76 -19.58
N ASP A 59 -7.68 -5.11 -20.86
CA ASP A 59 -7.87 -4.18 -21.98
C ASP A 59 -9.28 -3.57 -21.99
N GLU A 60 -10.32 -4.36 -21.69
CA GLU A 60 -11.70 -3.89 -21.54
C GLU A 60 -11.84 -2.90 -20.38
N GLY A 61 -11.18 -3.17 -19.24
CA GLY A 61 -11.14 -2.26 -18.10
C GLY A 61 -10.44 -0.93 -18.43
N LEU A 62 -9.30 -0.97 -19.13
CA LEU A 62 -8.57 0.22 -19.57
C LEU A 62 -9.39 1.04 -20.58
N HIS A 63 -10.10 0.38 -21.48
CA HIS A 63 -11.03 1.03 -22.40
C HIS A 63 -12.15 1.76 -21.64
N TYR A 64 -12.79 1.07 -20.69
CA TYR A 64 -13.81 1.65 -19.83
C TYR A 64 -13.31 2.89 -19.10
N LEU A 65 -12.14 2.81 -18.46
CA LEU A 65 -11.53 3.96 -17.78
C LEU A 65 -11.37 5.13 -18.73
N ARG A 66 -10.80 4.90 -19.91
CA ARG A 66 -10.55 5.95 -20.92
C ARG A 66 -11.84 6.63 -21.39
N GLU A 67 -12.92 5.89 -21.57
CA GLU A 67 -14.21 6.45 -22.00
C GLU A 67 -14.94 7.23 -20.90
N HIS A 68 -14.68 6.93 -19.64
CA HIS A 68 -15.35 7.55 -18.48
C HIS A 68 -14.51 8.62 -17.78
N GLN A 69 -13.39 9.02 -18.40
CA GLN A 69 -12.54 10.08 -17.90
C GLN A 69 -13.24 11.44 -18.02
N ALA A 70 -13.20 12.25 -16.94
CA ALA A 70 -13.74 13.60 -16.96
C ALA A 70 -12.89 14.56 -17.82
N ALA A 71 -13.44 15.73 -18.15
CA ALA A 71 -12.77 16.69 -19.04
C ALA A 71 -11.40 17.18 -18.51
N ASP A 72 -11.27 17.29 -17.18
CA ASP A 72 -10.06 17.64 -16.44
C ASP A 72 -9.06 16.47 -16.29
N GLY A 73 -9.45 15.27 -16.71
CA GLY A 73 -8.66 14.04 -16.63
C GLY A 73 -8.96 13.17 -15.42
N SER A 74 -9.68 13.67 -14.43
CA SER A 74 -9.96 12.91 -13.20
C SER A 74 -11.02 11.83 -13.42
N TRP A 75 -11.09 10.90 -12.46
CA TRP A 75 -12.27 10.08 -12.24
C TRP A 75 -12.93 10.50 -10.92
N SER A 76 -14.21 10.86 -11.00
CA SER A 76 -15.02 11.33 -9.87
C SER A 76 -14.44 12.55 -9.12
N ASN A 77 -13.58 13.35 -9.75
CA ASN A 77 -12.85 14.45 -9.11
C ASN A 77 -12.09 14.02 -7.83
N SER A 78 -11.64 12.76 -7.79
CA SER A 78 -10.96 12.19 -6.63
C SER A 78 -9.52 11.84 -6.95
N VAL A 79 -8.57 12.28 -6.12
CA VAL A 79 -7.14 11.94 -6.26
C VAL A 79 -6.93 10.43 -6.13
N GLY A 80 -7.55 9.79 -5.13
CA GLY A 80 -7.42 8.34 -4.91
C GLY A 80 -7.89 7.53 -6.12
N ILE A 81 -9.10 7.78 -6.62
CA ILE A 81 -9.63 7.05 -7.78
C ILE A 81 -8.79 7.33 -9.03
N THR A 82 -8.38 8.59 -9.22
CA THR A 82 -7.55 8.98 -10.37
C THR A 82 -6.17 8.35 -10.32
N GLY A 83 -5.53 8.27 -9.16
CA GLY A 83 -4.22 7.62 -9.00
C GLY A 83 -4.29 6.11 -9.25
N LEU A 84 -5.34 5.43 -8.80
CA LEU A 84 -5.57 4.01 -9.12
C LEU A 84 -5.75 3.79 -10.63
N ALA A 85 -6.53 4.65 -11.30
CA ALA A 85 -6.72 4.58 -12.74
C ALA A 85 -5.41 4.81 -13.50
N VAL A 86 -4.60 5.79 -13.09
CA VAL A 86 -3.27 6.06 -13.67
C VAL A 86 -2.37 4.83 -13.53
N ARG A 87 -2.28 4.23 -12.33
CA ARG A 87 -1.52 2.99 -12.11
C ARG A 87 -2.00 1.86 -13.01
N ALA A 88 -3.32 1.70 -13.17
CA ALA A 88 -3.87 0.67 -14.05
C ALA A 88 -3.34 0.79 -15.49
N PHE A 89 -3.23 2.01 -16.05
CA PHE A 89 -2.61 2.20 -17.36
C PHE A 89 -1.11 1.91 -17.35
N LEU A 90 -0.36 2.54 -16.44
CA LEU A 90 1.11 2.49 -16.40
C LEU A 90 1.66 1.09 -16.11
N GLU A 91 0.98 0.32 -15.25
CA GLU A 91 1.38 -1.03 -14.85
C GLU A 91 0.74 -2.13 -15.73
N SER A 92 -0.07 -1.75 -16.72
CA SER A 92 -0.70 -2.72 -17.62
C SER A 92 0.31 -3.42 -18.53
N HIS A 93 -0.07 -4.60 -19.03
CA HIS A 93 0.68 -5.33 -20.05
C HIS A 93 0.89 -4.57 -21.36
N ARG A 94 0.14 -3.48 -21.59
CA ARG A 94 0.27 -2.61 -22.76
C ARG A 94 1.47 -1.68 -22.69
N GLY A 95 2.04 -1.48 -21.49
CA GLY A 95 3.24 -0.66 -21.28
C GLY A 95 3.01 0.82 -21.55
N TYR A 96 1.82 1.35 -21.20
CA TYR A 96 1.53 2.76 -21.37
C TYR A 96 2.45 3.64 -20.51
N ASN A 97 2.72 4.85 -20.97
CA ASN A 97 3.53 5.86 -20.32
C ASN A 97 3.02 7.28 -20.65
N GLU A 98 3.64 8.31 -20.06
CA GLU A 98 3.20 9.70 -20.20
C GLU A 98 3.20 10.23 -21.65
N THR A 99 3.93 9.59 -22.56
CA THR A 99 4.00 10.01 -23.97
C THR A 99 2.84 9.53 -24.83
N ASP A 100 2.00 8.60 -24.32
CA ASP A 100 0.86 8.05 -25.07
C ASP A 100 -0.32 9.02 -25.23
N GLY A 101 -0.28 10.17 -24.53
CA GLY A 101 -1.10 11.32 -24.84
C GLY A 101 -2.07 11.75 -23.73
N PRO A 102 -3.09 12.56 -24.08
CA PRO A 102 -3.88 13.30 -23.09
C PRO A 102 -4.60 12.45 -22.05
N PHE A 103 -4.95 11.20 -22.38
CA PHE A 103 -5.68 10.32 -21.47
C PHE A 103 -4.85 9.90 -20.24
N ILE A 104 -3.51 9.97 -20.31
CA ILE A 104 -2.59 9.74 -19.18
C ILE A 104 -2.05 11.06 -18.63
N GLN A 105 -1.76 12.03 -19.50
CA GLN A 105 -1.19 13.31 -19.08
C GLN A 105 -2.15 14.14 -18.22
N LYS A 106 -3.44 14.18 -18.59
CA LYS A 106 -4.45 14.95 -17.84
C LYS A 106 -4.66 14.44 -16.40
N PRO A 107 -4.84 13.14 -16.13
CA PRO A 107 -5.02 12.67 -14.76
C PRO A 107 -3.78 12.87 -13.90
N ILE A 108 -2.58 12.72 -14.45
CA ILE A 108 -1.33 13.07 -13.74
C ILE A 108 -1.31 14.56 -13.40
N LYS A 109 -1.65 15.43 -14.35
CA LYS A 109 -1.78 16.87 -14.10
C LYS A 109 -2.83 17.19 -13.04
N PHE A 110 -3.96 16.49 -13.05
CA PHE A 110 -4.98 16.61 -12.01
C PHE A 110 -4.41 16.27 -10.63
N ILE A 111 -3.73 15.12 -10.47
CA ILE A 111 -3.08 14.73 -9.21
C ILE A 111 -2.08 15.81 -8.74
N LEU A 112 -1.21 16.29 -9.64
CA LEU A 112 -0.21 17.32 -9.31
C LEU A 112 -0.86 18.66 -8.90
N SER A 113 -2.06 18.97 -9.40
CA SER A 113 -2.79 20.18 -9.01
C SER A 113 -3.36 20.12 -7.58
N GLN A 114 -3.41 18.93 -6.98
CA GLN A 114 -3.93 18.70 -5.63
C GLN A 114 -2.82 18.60 -4.58
N VAL A 115 -1.58 18.94 -4.92
CA VAL A 115 -0.45 19.02 -3.99
C VAL A 115 -0.65 20.19 -3.04
N ARG A 116 -0.51 19.94 -1.74
CA ARG A 116 -0.72 20.91 -0.66
C ARG A 116 0.61 21.34 -0.03
N GLU A 117 0.59 22.47 0.67
CA GLU A 117 1.78 23.05 1.32
C GLU A 117 2.41 22.11 2.35
N ASN A 118 1.61 21.29 3.02
CA ASN A 118 2.06 20.30 4.01
C ASN A 118 2.63 19.01 3.38
N GLY A 119 2.66 18.90 2.05
CA GLY A 119 3.12 17.71 1.32
C GLY A 119 2.04 16.68 1.01
N ALA A 120 0.82 16.82 1.55
CA ALA A 120 -0.30 15.97 1.18
C ALA A 120 -0.70 16.18 -0.30
N ILE A 121 -1.30 15.16 -0.91
CA ILE A 121 -1.90 15.22 -2.25
C ILE A 121 -3.34 14.76 -2.13
N SER A 122 -4.28 15.71 -2.11
CA SER A 122 -5.69 15.40 -1.89
C SER A 122 -6.60 16.57 -2.23
N GLU A 123 -7.77 16.26 -2.76
CA GLU A 123 -8.88 17.20 -2.98
C GLU A 123 -9.59 17.64 -1.68
N SER A 124 -9.31 16.99 -0.55
CA SER A 124 -9.95 17.25 0.75
C SER A 124 -9.03 16.94 1.93
N ILE A 125 -9.37 17.44 3.12
CA ILE A 125 -8.60 17.20 4.36
C ILE A 125 -8.81 15.78 4.89
N GLN A 126 -10.01 15.23 4.71
CA GLN A 126 -10.43 13.96 5.32
C GLN A 126 -9.74 12.73 4.70
N ASN A 127 -9.22 12.85 3.48
CA ASN A 127 -8.64 11.74 2.73
C ASN A 127 -7.14 11.93 2.48
N GLU A 128 -6.47 12.83 3.21
CA GLU A 128 -5.08 13.19 2.94
C GLU A 128 -4.14 11.98 2.97
N ASN A 129 -4.25 11.08 3.96
CA ASN A 129 -3.35 9.92 4.03
C ASN A 129 -3.55 8.97 2.84
N TYR A 130 -4.77 8.47 2.66
CA TYR A 130 -5.12 7.56 1.57
C TYR A 130 -4.75 8.13 0.20
N ASN A 131 -5.18 9.36 -0.08
CA ASN A 131 -4.96 10.00 -1.38
C ASN A 131 -3.48 10.26 -1.62
N THR A 132 -2.73 10.70 -0.61
CA THR A 132 -1.28 10.91 -0.75
C THR A 132 -0.56 9.60 -1.05
N ALA A 133 -0.87 8.52 -0.33
CA ALA A 133 -0.26 7.21 -0.55
C ALA A 133 -0.50 6.69 -1.98
N VAL A 134 -1.74 6.76 -2.46
CA VAL A 134 -2.07 6.36 -3.83
C VAL A 134 -1.41 7.27 -4.87
N ALA A 135 -1.43 8.58 -4.65
CA ALA A 135 -0.89 9.57 -5.57
C ALA A 135 0.62 9.43 -5.76
N ILE A 136 1.42 9.33 -4.69
CA ILE A 136 2.88 9.20 -4.83
C ILE A 136 3.27 7.89 -5.49
N THR A 137 2.49 6.82 -5.28
CA THR A 137 2.70 5.54 -5.95
C THR A 137 2.42 5.67 -7.45
N ALA A 138 1.34 6.35 -7.84
CA ALA A 138 1.02 6.63 -9.24
C ALA A 138 2.08 7.50 -9.91
N LEU A 139 2.56 8.55 -9.23
CA LEU A 139 3.63 9.41 -9.73
C LEU A 139 4.94 8.64 -9.89
N GLN A 140 5.28 7.75 -8.95
CA GLN A 140 6.46 6.90 -9.06
C GLN A 140 6.39 5.92 -10.23
N ALA A 141 5.21 5.37 -10.52
CA ALA A 141 5.00 4.45 -11.65
C ALA A 141 5.25 5.12 -13.02
N THR A 142 5.23 6.45 -13.11
CA THR A 142 5.57 7.17 -14.36
C THR A 142 7.05 7.05 -14.72
N GLY A 143 7.91 6.80 -13.74
CA GLY A 143 9.37 6.86 -13.91
C GLY A 143 9.92 8.27 -14.17
N ASN A 144 9.10 9.32 -14.03
CA ASN A 144 9.48 10.68 -14.36
C ASN A 144 10.25 11.35 -13.19
N PRO A 145 11.50 11.79 -13.41
CA PRO A 145 12.34 12.39 -12.37
C PRO A 145 11.80 13.73 -11.86
N ASP A 146 10.96 14.42 -12.61
CA ASP A 146 10.42 15.73 -12.22
C ASP A 146 9.48 15.63 -11.02
N TYR A 147 8.90 14.45 -10.77
CA TYR A 147 7.98 14.22 -9.66
C TYR A 147 8.69 13.85 -8.34
N GLN A 148 10.01 13.67 -8.34
CA GLN A 148 10.76 13.20 -7.17
C GLN A 148 10.61 14.11 -5.95
N LYS A 149 10.55 15.43 -6.16
CA LYS A 149 10.31 16.38 -5.05
C LYS A 149 8.91 16.22 -4.46
N VAL A 150 7.89 16.04 -5.30
CA VAL A 150 6.49 15.85 -4.86
C VAL A 150 6.35 14.51 -4.12
N ILE A 151 6.95 13.45 -4.66
CA ILE A 151 7.00 12.12 -4.04
C ILE A 151 7.66 12.21 -2.66
N LYS A 152 8.82 12.85 -2.56
CA LYS A 152 9.52 13.01 -1.27
C LYS A 152 8.69 13.77 -0.24
N ASN A 153 8.05 14.87 -0.64
CA ASN A 153 7.18 15.61 0.26
C ASN A 153 5.99 14.77 0.73
N GLY A 154 5.41 13.95 -0.14
CA GLY A 154 4.35 13.01 0.23
C GLY A 154 4.83 11.90 1.18
N GLN A 155 6.03 11.36 0.98
CA GLN A 155 6.65 10.42 1.93
C GLN A 155 6.80 11.05 3.32
N ASP A 156 7.33 12.27 3.38
CA ASP A 156 7.53 12.98 4.64
C ASP A 156 6.18 13.30 5.32
N PHE A 157 5.15 13.63 4.54
CA PHE A 157 3.77 13.78 5.05
C PHE A 157 3.23 12.48 5.68
N LEU A 158 3.36 11.34 5.00
CA LEU A 158 2.89 10.04 5.48
C LEU A 158 3.63 9.61 6.76
N LYS A 159 4.95 9.80 6.80
CA LYS A 159 5.76 9.49 7.99
C LYS A 159 5.41 10.36 9.18
N LYS A 160 5.18 11.66 8.95
CA LYS A 160 4.74 12.58 10.00
C LYS A 160 3.38 12.20 10.60
N HIS A 161 2.53 11.52 9.82
CA HIS A 161 1.22 11.04 10.28
C HIS A 161 1.25 9.74 11.07
N GLN A 162 2.42 9.17 11.30
CA GLN A 162 2.56 8.03 12.18
C GLN A 162 2.42 8.47 13.64
N ILE A 163 1.55 7.79 14.39
CA ILE A 163 1.36 8.03 15.82
C ILE A 163 2.62 7.62 16.57
N ASP A 164 3.32 8.59 17.14
CA ASP A 164 4.55 8.35 17.88
C ASP A 164 4.80 9.43 18.96
N GLU A 165 6.04 9.52 19.45
CA GLU A 165 6.44 10.47 20.48
C GLU A 165 6.25 11.94 20.08
N GLY A 166 6.23 12.25 18.78
CA GLY A 166 6.00 13.60 18.25
C GLY A 166 4.61 14.14 18.57
N GLU A 167 3.64 13.24 18.78
CA GLU A 167 2.26 13.55 19.17
C GLU A 167 1.99 13.19 20.65
N GLU A 168 3.05 13.14 21.47
CA GLU A 168 2.99 12.86 22.91
C GLU A 168 2.51 11.43 23.28
N TYR A 169 2.51 10.50 22.33
CA TYR A 169 2.21 9.10 22.60
C TYR A 169 3.43 8.35 23.14
N THR A 170 3.21 7.52 24.16
CA THR A 170 4.22 6.58 24.65
C THR A 170 4.19 5.29 23.82
N ARG A 171 5.32 4.59 23.77
CA ARG A 171 5.44 3.31 23.06
C ARG A 171 4.42 2.28 23.52
N ASP A 172 3.98 2.31 24.77
CA ASP A 172 2.99 1.37 25.34
C ASP A 172 1.56 1.65 24.89
N HIS A 173 1.29 2.82 24.29
CA HIS A 173 -0.04 3.14 23.80
C HIS A 173 -0.43 2.20 22.65
N ARG A 174 -1.63 1.62 22.71
CA ARG A 174 -2.11 0.61 21.75
C ARG A 174 -2.02 1.04 20.28
N TYR A 175 -2.14 2.33 20.00
CA TYR A 175 -2.08 2.91 18.65
C TYR A 175 -0.69 3.37 18.20
N TYR A 176 0.31 3.30 19.08
CA TYR A 176 1.67 3.71 18.73
C TYR A 176 2.17 2.95 17.49
N GLY A 177 2.73 3.70 16.55
CA GLY A 177 3.22 3.26 15.25
C GLY A 177 2.18 3.16 14.15
N GLY A 178 0.90 3.38 14.47
CA GLY A 178 -0.20 3.36 13.52
C GLY A 178 -0.26 4.63 12.66
N ILE A 179 -0.73 4.50 11.42
CA ILE A 179 -0.99 5.62 10.50
C ILE A 179 -2.50 5.66 10.20
N GLY A 180 -3.15 6.77 10.53
CA GLY A 180 -4.59 7.00 10.39
C GLY A 180 -4.97 7.88 9.19
N TYR A 181 -6.17 8.46 9.19
CA TYR A 181 -6.71 9.21 8.04
C TYR A 181 -6.09 10.59 7.82
N GLY A 182 -5.51 11.18 8.86
CA GLY A 182 -4.94 12.52 8.86
C GLY A 182 -5.44 13.36 10.03
N GLY A 183 -4.60 13.70 11.01
CA GLY A 183 -5.01 14.42 12.24
C GLY A 183 -5.01 13.56 13.52
N ASP A 184 -5.93 13.83 14.45
CA ASP A 184 -6.08 13.21 15.78
C ASP A 184 -6.80 11.84 15.78
N GLU A 185 -6.94 11.24 14.59
CA GLU A 185 -7.82 10.10 14.36
C GLU A 185 -7.15 8.73 14.58
N ARG A 186 -7.99 7.74 14.85
CA ARG A 186 -7.59 6.36 15.19
C ARG A 186 -6.95 5.68 13.97
N PRO A 187 -5.75 5.08 14.10
CA PRO A 187 -5.13 4.34 13.01
C PRO A 187 -5.82 2.99 12.82
N ASP A 188 -5.73 2.48 11.59
CA ASP A 188 -6.33 1.21 11.18
C ASP A 188 -5.47 0.50 10.12
N LEU A 189 -5.71 -0.80 9.93
CA LEU A 189 -4.92 -1.60 9.00
C LEU A 189 -5.08 -1.19 7.51
N SER A 190 -6.18 -0.54 7.12
CA SER A 190 -6.39 -0.14 5.72
C SER A 190 -5.53 1.07 5.35
N ASN A 191 -5.51 2.10 6.20
CA ASN A 191 -4.62 3.25 6.04
C ASN A 191 -3.16 2.88 6.26
N GLN A 192 -2.90 2.01 7.24
CA GLN A 192 -1.56 1.48 7.49
C GLN A 192 -1.00 0.78 6.26
N TYR A 193 -1.76 -0.14 5.66
CA TYR A 193 -1.32 -0.92 4.51
C TYR A 193 -0.96 -0.01 3.33
N LEU A 194 -1.83 0.96 2.98
CA LEU A 194 -1.59 1.84 1.84
C LEU A 194 -0.38 2.75 2.05
N ALA A 195 -0.22 3.33 3.24
CA ALA A 195 0.94 4.14 3.55
C ALA A 195 2.25 3.33 3.42
N LEU A 196 2.29 2.12 3.98
CA LEU A 196 3.47 1.26 3.89
C LEU A 196 3.75 0.77 2.45
N GLU A 197 2.72 0.46 1.68
CA GLU A 197 2.87 0.13 0.24
C GLU A 197 3.50 1.31 -0.50
N ALA A 198 2.99 2.53 -0.27
CA ALA A 198 3.47 3.73 -0.94
C ALA A 198 4.91 4.09 -0.55
N LEU A 199 5.25 4.06 0.74
CA LEU A 199 6.62 4.31 1.22
C LEU A 199 7.61 3.30 0.60
N LYS A 200 7.20 2.02 0.50
CA LYS A 200 8.03 0.97 -0.11
C LYS A 200 8.18 1.17 -1.62
N ALA A 201 7.07 1.41 -2.33
CA ALA A 201 7.05 1.59 -3.77
C ALA A 201 7.86 2.81 -4.22
N THR A 202 7.92 3.83 -3.37
CA THR A 202 8.68 5.07 -3.59
C THR A 202 10.09 5.04 -2.97
N ALA A 203 10.57 3.85 -2.59
CA ALA A 203 11.95 3.60 -2.16
C ALA A 203 12.40 4.38 -0.90
N VAL A 204 11.52 4.54 0.09
CA VAL A 204 11.92 4.97 1.43
C VAL A 204 12.93 3.98 2.01
N ASP A 205 13.95 4.50 2.71
CA ASP A 205 15.03 3.70 3.29
C ASP A 205 14.43 2.58 4.17
N PRO A 206 14.77 1.29 3.93
CA PRO A 206 14.32 0.18 4.78
C PRO A 206 14.78 0.29 6.24
N LYS A 207 15.74 1.18 6.55
CA LYS A 207 16.20 1.49 7.91
C LYS A 207 15.48 2.68 8.55
N ASP A 208 14.55 3.34 7.85
CA ASP A 208 13.76 4.43 8.41
C ASP A 208 12.94 3.91 9.61
N PRO A 209 12.89 4.64 10.75
CA PRO A 209 12.16 4.23 11.95
C PRO A 209 10.67 3.94 11.71
N VAL A 210 10.08 4.48 10.64
CA VAL A 210 8.67 4.25 10.29
C VAL A 210 8.31 2.77 10.24
N TRP A 211 9.23 1.91 9.77
CA TRP A 211 9.01 0.47 9.61
C TRP A 211 8.92 -0.27 10.94
N GLU A 212 9.81 0.03 11.89
CA GLU A 212 9.78 -0.62 13.21
C GLU A 212 8.53 -0.20 13.98
N LYS A 213 8.20 1.09 13.94
CA LYS A 213 6.99 1.64 14.55
C LYS A 213 5.74 0.99 13.97
N ALA A 214 5.64 0.92 12.64
CA ALA A 214 4.52 0.27 11.96
C ALA A 214 4.38 -1.22 12.31
N LEU A 215 5.50 -1.95 12.44
CA LEU A 215 5.48 -3.35 12.84
C LEU A 215 4.88 -3.54 14.23
N LEU A 216 5.16 -2.63 15.17
CA LEU A 216 4.56 -2.67 16.51
C LEU A 216 3.03 -2.53 16.43
N PHE A 217 2.53 -1.57 15.64
CA PHE A 217 1.09 -1.41 15.42
C PHE A 217 0.43 -2.63 14.77
N VAL A 218 1.07 -3.19 13.74
CA VAL A 218 0.57 -4.39 13.04
C VAL A 218 0.54 -5.60 13.98
N ASN A 219 1.60 -5.80 14.78
CA ASN A 219 1.63 -6.84 15.80
C ASN A 219 0.51 -6.67 16.83
N ARG A 220 0.26 -5.43 17.27
CA ARG A 220 -0.84 -5.08 18.17
C ARG A 220 -2.23 -5.21 17.55
N SER A 221 -2.30 -5.39 16.24
CA SER A 221 -3.54 -5.67 15.49
C SER A 221 -3.69 -7.15 15.14
N GLN A 222 -2.67 -7.99 15.38
CA GLN A 222 -2.72 -9.43 15.18
C GLN A 222 -3.08 -10.15 16.47
N ASN A 223 -3.97 -11.12 16.41
CA ASN A 223 -4.33 -12.00 17.50
C ASN A 223 -3.24 -13.07 17.75
N ARG A 224 -2.09 -12.63 18.26
CA ARG A 224 -0.89 -13.46 18.49
C ARG A 224 -0.13 -13.02 19.75
N SER A 225 -0.31 -13.75 20.85
CA SER A 225 0.25 -13.43 22.17
C SER A 225 1.77 -13.34 22.22
N GLU A 226 2.51 -14.03 21.33
CA GLU A 226 3.97 -13.98 21.31
C GLU A 226 4.52 -12.68 20.69
N SER A 227 3.68 -11.87 20.03
CA SER A 227 4.07 -10.58 19.45
C SER A 227 3.16 -9.41 19.84
N ASN A 228 1.97 -9.68 20.36
CA ASN A 228 0.99 -8.68 20.75
C ASN A 228 0.96 -8.52 22.27
N ASP A 229 1.34 -7.34 22.74
CA ASP A 229 1.40 -6.96 24.16
C ASP A 229 0.06 -6.44 24.73
N GLN A 230 -1.01 -6.44 23.93
CA GLN A 230 -2.32 -5.96 24.35
C GLN A 230 -3.12 -7.05 25.08
N SER A 231 -3.91 -6.64 26.07
CA SER A 231 -4.65 -7.56 26.97
C SER A 231 -5.68 -8.47 26.29
N TRP A 232 -6.08 -8.13 25.06
CA TRP A 232 -7.04 -8.92 24.28
C TRP A 232 -6.37 -10.05 23.47
N ALA A 233 -5.04 -10.07 23.39
CA ALA A 233 -4.31 -11.02 22.56
C ALA A 233 -4.53 -12.48 23.02
N ALA A 234 -4.96 -13.30 22.08
CA ALA A 234 -4.96 -14.76 22.10
C ALA A 234 -4.05 -15.26 20.98
N ASN A 235 -4.36 -16.39 20.33
CA ASN A 235 -3.44 -17.07 19.39
C ASN A 235 -4.13 -17.73 18.17
N ASP A 236 -5.20 -17.15 17.63
CA ASP A 236 -5.79 -17.67 16.38
C ASP A 236 -5.11 -17.12 15.10
N GLY A 237 -4.20 -16.16 15.25
CA GLY A 237 -3.41 -15.57 14.16
C GLY A 237 -4.16 -14.56 13.28
N GLY A 238 -5.45 -14.33 13.52
CA GLY A 238 -6.27 -13.38 12.78
C GLY A 238 -5.85 -11.93 13.03
N PHE A 239 -6.31 -11.01 12.17
CA PHE A 239 -6.11 -9.57 12.35
C PHE A 239 -7.43 -8.89 12.64
N ILE A 240 -7.40 -7.87 13.49
CA ILE A 240 -8.51 -6.95 13.73
C ILE A 240 -8.21 -5.60 13.11
N TYR A 241 -9.26 -4.83 12.82
CA TYR A 241 -9.14 -3.58 12.06
C TYR A 241 -8.20 -2.56 12.71
N MET A 242 -8.24 -2.49 14.04
CA MET A 242 -7.32 -1.71 14.88
C MET A 242 -7.12 -2.44 16.22
N PRO A 243 -6.03 -2.19 16.96
CA PRO A 243 -5.75 -2.87 18.23
C PRO A 243 -6.95 -2.83 19.18
N GLY A 244 -7.52 -3.97 19.57
CA GLY A 244 -8.70 -4.12 20.42
C GLY A 244 -10.08 -3.85 19.81
N ASN A 245 -10.23 -3.56 18.51
CA ASN A 245 -11.55 -3.31 17.91
C ASN A 245 -11.63 -3.64 16.40
N SER A 246 -12.76 -4.22 15.97
CA SER A 246 -13.18 -4.33 14.58
C SER A 246 -14.63 -3.81 14.46
N PRO A 247 -14.88 -2.72 13.72
CA PRO A 247 -16.21 -2.15 13.55
C PRO A 247 -17.12 -2.98 12.64
#